data_AF-A0A9C8VZ72-F1
#
_entry.id   AF-A0A9C8VZ72-F1
#
_cell.length_a   1.000
_cell.length_b   1.000
_cell.length_c   1.000
_cell.angle_alpha   90.00
_cell.angle_beta   90.00
_cell.angle_gamma   90.00
#
_symmetry.space_group_name_H-M   'P 1'
#
loop_
_entity.id
_entity.type
_entity.pdbx_description
1 polymer ?
#
loop_
_entity_poly.entity_id
_entity_poly.type
_entity_poly.pdbx_seq_one_letter_code
_entity_poly.pdbx_strand_id
1 'polypeptide(L)'
;MAQFFIEKEEALRRYDQLINIRFPAMTAFLFAAFILKVSFNVSSPNLLFFLISFMLISTIIYDFLFRQIKEPKSSQIVNGYFGYLLFDVIILSIVIYLVGGITWLGFIFYGLYIYTGFLLFPRIYSLFFIFYCSFLYTALVIVQYLEILPLQSSFSLEERIPQNFPYAFSAWIAAIIFFWLFGYYGDTFYKFLQEKIKVLQKTKEMLKEERASLEIRVRARTEELSEERESLEEKVRERTRELEGGRKELTKRIVELERFRKVAVGRELKMRALKKEIEKLEKALKKSSSR
;
A
#
# COMPACT_ATOMS: atom_id res chain seq x y z
N MET A 1 32.01 7.50 1.74
CA MET A 1 30.94 8.07 2.58
C MET A 1 29.60 7.69 1.95
N ALA A 2 28.98 6.60 2.41
CA ALA A 2 27.77 6.05 1.80
C ALA A 2 26.57 6.98 2.10
N GLN A 3 26.10 7.67 1.06
CA GLN A 3 24.85 8.42 1.07
C GLN A 3 23.68 7.44 1.21
N PHE A 4 23.34 7.06 2.45
CA PHE A 4 22.05 6.46 2.77
C PHE A 4 20.98 7.57 2.75
N PHE A 5 20.56 7.96 1.55
CA PHE A 5 19.42 8.85 1.40
C PHE A 5 18.15 8.02 1.57
N ILE A 6 17.62 8.01 2.80
CA ILE A 6 16.19 7.77 2.98
C ILE A 6 15.49 8.86 2.16
N GLU A 7 14.64 8.48 1.22
CA GLU A 7 13.88 9.42 0.42
C GLU A 7 13.09 10.34 1.35
N LYS A 8 12.98 11.62 0.99
CA LYS A 8 12.30 12.64 1.83
C LYS A 8 10.89 12.19 2.24
N GLU A 9 10.15 11.60 1.31
CA GLU A 9 8.81 11.08 1.55
C GLU A 9 8.81 9.91 2.54
N GLU A 10 9.79 9.02 2.43
CA GLU A 10 9.92 7.88 3.36
C GLU A 10 10.30 8.37 4.77
N ALA A 11 11.20 9.35 4.89
CA ALA A 11 11.58 9.93 6.17
C ALA A 11 10.39 10.62 6.86
N LEU A 12 9.59 11.38 6.11
CA LEU A 12 8.35 12.00 6.61
C LEU A 12 7.33 10.94 7.04
N ARG A 13 7.12 9.90 6.24
CA ARG A 13 6.18 8.83 6.57
C ARG A 13 6.57 8.08 7.84
N ARG A 14 7.87 7.78 8.02
CA ARG A 14 8.38 7.14 9.25
C ARG A 14 8.18 8.04 10.47
N TYR A 15 8.38 9.33 10.29
CA TYR A 15 8.14 10.35 11.32
C TYR A 15 6.66 10.38 11.74
N ASP A 16 5.73 10.50 10.79
CA ASP A 16 4.29 10.53 11.07
C ASP A 16 3.82 9.25 11.75
N GLN A 17 4.25 8.09 11.27
CA GLN A 17 3.94 6.80 11.87
C GLN A 17 4.37 6.73 13.32
N LEU A 18 5.55 7.26 13.64
CA LEU A 18 6.04 7.23 15.00
C LEU A 18 5.22 8.14 15.91
N ILE A 19 4.91 9.38 15.50
CA ILE A 19 4.12 10.29 16.33
C ILE A 19 2.76 9.66 16.62
N ASN A 20 2.17 9.05 15.60
CA ASN A 20 0.90 8.32 15.71
C ASN A 20 0.98 7.10 16.64
N ILE A 21 2.14 6.45 16.78
CA ILE A 21 2.33 5.35 17.75
C ILE A 21 2.62 5.88 19.15
N ARG A 22 3.41 6.94 19.27
CA ARG A 22 3.86 7.49 20.55
C ARG A 22 2.77 8.19 21.33
N PHE A 23 1.96 9.00 20.66
CA PHE A 23 0.94 9.79 21.34
C PHE A 23 -0.09 8.89 22.08
N PRO A 24 -0.64 7.83 21.46
CA PRO A 24 -1.48 6.86 22.15
C PRO A 24 -0.73 6.11 23.25
N ALA A 25 0.54 5.73 23.03
CA ALA A 25 1.32 5.02 24.04
C ALA A 25 1.53 5.86 25.30
N MET A 26 1.95 7.13 25.16
CA MET A 26 2.13 8.04 26.30
C MET A 26 0.80 8.35 26.99
N THR A 27 -0.28 8.51 26.24
CA THR A 27 -1.62 8.70 26.80
C THR A 27 -2.06 7.47 27.60
N ALA A 28 -1.82 6.27 27.08
CA ALA A 28 -2.10 5.02 27.77
C ALA A 28 -1.26 4.88 29.05
N PHE A 29 0.03 5.27 29.03
CA PHE A 29 0.87 5.31 30.22
C PHE A 29 0.36 6.28 31.28
N LEU A 30 -0.05 7.50 30.89
CA LEU A 30 -0.66 8.46 31.81
C LEU A 30 -1.95 7.93 32.42
N PHE A 31 -2.80 7.32 31.59
CA PHE A 31 -4.05 6.74 32.05
C PHE A 31 -3.82 5.56 33.00
N ALA A 32 -2.87 4.68 32.69
CA ALA A 32 -2.47 3.59 33.56
C ALA A 32 -1.92 4.10 34.90
N ALA A 33 -1.03 5.10 34.87
CA ALA A 33 -0.50 5.73 36.08
C ALA A 33 -1.63 6.35 36.91
N PHE A 34 -2.59 7.02 36.27
CA PHE A 34 -3.75 7.61 36.93
C PHE A 34 -4.64 6.54 37.60
N ILE A 35 -4.95 5.45 36.90
CA ILE A 35 -5.70 4.32 37.46
C ILE A 35 -4.96 3.73 38.67
N LEU A 36 -3.64 3.55 38.57
CA LEU A 36 -2.83 3.03 39.67
C LEU A 36 -2.89 3.94 40.90
N LYS A 37 -2.81 5.26 40.70
CA LYS A 37 -2.92 6.24 41.78
C LYS A 37 -4.31 6.25 42.42
N VAL A 38 -5.38 6.24 41.62
CA VAL A 38 -6.75 6.34 42.14
C VAL A 38 -7.23 5.02 42.74
N SER A 39 -6.95 3.89 42.08
CA SER A 39 -7.53 2.59 42.45
C SER A 39 -6.74 1.87 43.54
N PHE A 40 -5.41 2.00 43.53
CA PHE A 40 -4.52 1.29 44.46
C PHE A 40 -3.91 2.22 45.51
N ASN A 41 -4.26 3.52 45.48
CA ASN A 41 -3.74 4.55 46.39
C ASN A 41 -2.20 4.55 46.48
N VAL A 42 -1.54 4.18 45.38
CA VAL A 42 -0.08 4.12 45.30
C VAL A 42 0.45 5.54 45.46
N SER A 43 1.31 5.75 46.45
CA SER A 43 1.95 7.04 46.73
C SER A 43 3.05 7.34 45.69
N SER A 44 2.68 7.39 44.41
CA SER A 44 3.58 7.79 43.34
C SER A 44 3.91 9.29 43.47
N PRO A 45 5.18 9.70 43.29
CA PRO A 45 5.54 11.11 43.29
C PRO A 45 4.74 11.89 42.25
N ASN A 46 4.19 13.05 42.62
CA ASN A 46 3.53 13.95 41.65
C ASN A 46 4.49 14.34 40.49
N LEU A 47 5.79 14.30 40.75
CA LEU A 47 6.85 14.52 39.76
C LEU A 47 6.80 13.51 38.60
N LEU A 48 6.40 12.27 38.84
CA LEU A 48 6.27 11.25 37.78
C LEU A 48 5.20 11.65 36.76
N PHE A 49 4.02 12.06 37.23
CA PHE A 49 2.95 12.56 36.36
C PHE A 49 3.38 13.79 35.58
N PHE A 50 4.13 14.70 36.23
CA PHE A 50 4.67 15.87 35.58
C PHE A 50 5.64 15.51 34.46
N LEU A 51 6.58 14.58 34.69
CA LEU A 51 7.54 14.15 33.66
C LEU A 51 6.88 13.45 32.47
N ILE A 52 5.92 12.55 32.70
CA ILE A 52 5.22 11.88 31.59
C ILE A 52 4.37 12.91 30.82
N SER A 53 3.72 13.84 31.52
CA SER A 53 2.99 14.95 30.87
C SER A 53 3.94 15.84 30.07
N PHE A 54 5.14 16.09 30.60
CA PHE A 54 6.19 16.84 29.92
C PHE A 54 6.71 16.12 28.68
N MET A 55 6.82 14.79 28.67
CA MET A 55 7.14 14.00 27.47
C MET A 55 6.02 14.09 26.41
N LEU A 56 4.76 14.10 26.83
CA LEU A 56 3.63 14.27 25.91
C LEU A 56 3.61 15.68 25.31
N ILE A 57 3.79 16.71 26.14
CA ILE A 57 3.86 18.11 25.69
C ILE A 57 5.08 18.33 24.79
N SER A 58 6.25 17.76 25.14
CA SER A 58 7.44 17.85 24.29
C SER A 58 7.16 17.21 22.92
N THR A 59 6.48 16.06 22.87
CA THR A 59 6.07 15.44 21.59
C THR A 59 5.24 16.41 20.74
N ILE A 60 4.26 17.10 21.33
CA ILE A 60 3.41 18.07 20.63
C ILE A 60 4.22 19.28 20.15
N ILE A 61 5.09 19.81 21.01
CA ILE A 61 5.95 20.97 20.67
C ILE A 61 6.89 20.60 19.52
N TYR A 62 7.55 19.44 19.59
CA TYR A 62 8.41 18.98 18.52
C TYR A 62 7.64 18.76 17.23
N ASP A 63 6.42 18.21 17.28
CA ASP A 63 5.59 18.07 16.08
C ASP A 63 5.22 19.41 15.47
N PHE A 64 4.83 20.36 16.32
CA PHE A 64 4.51 21.71 15.89
C PHE A 64 5.71 22.42 15.27
N LEU A 65 6.88 22.39 15.94
CA LEU A 65 8.12 22.99 15.43
C LEU A 65 8.54 22.36 14.10
N PHE A 66 8.40 21.04 13.97
CA PHE A 66 8.77 20.33 12.76
C PHE A 66 7.85 20.68 11.58
N ARG A 67 6.53 20.77 11.81
CA ARG A 67 5.55 21.20 10.78
C ARG A 67 5.76 22.63 10.29
N GLN A 68 6.39 23.49 11.07
CA GLN A 68 6.73 24.85 10.65
C GLN A 68 7.88 24.92 9.64
N ILE A 69 8.69 23.87 9.52
CA ILE A 69 9.81 23.85 8.58
C ILE A 69 9.26 23.69 7.15
N LYS A 70 9.33 24.75 6.34
CA LYS A 70 9.01 24.69 4.91
C LYS A 70 10.10 23.90 4.19
N GLU A 71 9.74 22.71 3.71
CA GLU A 71 10.59 21.78 2.96
C GLU A 71 11.86 21.28 3.70
N PRO A 72 11.71 20.47 4.76
CA PRO A 72 12.86 19.91 5.46
C PRO A 72 13.66 18.97 4.55
N LYS A 73 14.99 19.08 4.59
CA LYS A 73 15.90 18.11 3.96
C LYS A 73 15.85 16.80 4.76
N SER A 74 16.00 15.65 4.10
CA SER A 74 15.96 14.32 4.75
C SER A 74 16.90 14.23 5.98
N SER A 75 18.11 14.80 5.89
CA SER A 75 19.04 14.84 7.04
C SER A 75 18.56 15.70 8.20
N GLN A 76 17.85 16.80 7.96
CA GLN A 76 17.28 17.65 9.02
C GLN A 76 16.15 16.92 9.76
N ILE A 77 15.36 16.12 9.02
CA ILE A 77 14.30 15.28 9.60
C ILE A 77 14.93 14.23 10.52
N VAL A 78 15.89 13.47 10.00
CA VAL A 78 16.56 12.41 10.74
C VAL A 78 17.29 12.97 11.97
N ASN A 79 18.07 14.04 11.82
CA ASN A 79 18.86 14.61 12.92
C ASN A 79 18.00 15.30 13.96
N GLY A 80 16.97 16.06 13.54
CA GLY A 80 16.05 16.72 14.46
C GLY A 80 15.33 15.70 15.34
N TYR A 81 14.84 14.63 14.72
CA TYR A 81 14.15 13.56 15.43
C TYR A 81 15.10 12.71 16.29
N PHE A 82 16.33 12.48 15.82
CA PHE A 82 17.36 11.83 16.63
C PHE A 82 17.69 12.63 17.89
N GLY A 83 17.86 13.96 17.77
CA GLY A 83 18.05 14.86 18.90
C GLY A 83 16.88 14.83 19.88
N TYR A 84 15.65 14.80 19.36
CA TYR A 84 14.45 14.63 20.19
C TYR A 84 14.48 13.32 20.97
N LEU A 85 14.81 12.20 20.32
CA LEU A 85 14.90 10.91 21.01
C LEU A 85 15.97 10.86 22.10
N LEU A 86 17.12 11.52 21.91
CA LEU A 86 18.13 11.64 22.95
C LEU A 86 17.59 12.39 24.18
N PHE A 87 16.91 13.52 23.95
CA PHE A 87 16.26 14.28 25.01
C PHE A 87 15.20 13.44 25.75
N ASP A 88 14.41 12.69 25.02
CA ASP A 88 13.34 11.84 25.55
C ASP A 88 13.89 10.70 26.43
N VAL A 89 15.04 10.11 26.05
CA VAL A 89 15.74 9.10 26.87
C VAL A 89 16.33 9.68 28.15
N ILE A 90 16.76 10.95 28.15
CA ILE A 90 17.17 11.63 29.40
C ILE A 90 15.98 11.71 30.35
N ILE A 91 14.81 12.15 29.86
CA ILE A 91 13.60 12.20 30.69
C ILE A 91 13.21 10.82 31.20
N LEU A 92 13.25 9.80 30.32
CA LEU A 92 13.01 8.41 30.70
C LEU A 92 13.96 7.95 31.82
N SER A 93 15.23 8.34 31.76
CA SER A 93 16.22 8.02 32.80
C SER A 93 15.81 8.60 34.16
N ILE A 94 15.30 9.83 34.18
CA ILE A 94 14.76 10.48 35.38
C ILE A 94 13.47 9.78 35.85
N VAL A 95 12.60 9.38 34.93
CA VAL A 95 11.38 8.62 35.29
C VAL A 95 11.76 7.28 35.93
N ILE A 96 12.69 6.54 35.34
CA ILE A 96 13.19 5.27 35.89
C ILE A 96 13.80 5.49 37.28
N TYR A 97 14.57 6.56 37.46
CA TYR A 97 15.09 6.96 38.77
C TYR A 97 13.96 7.06 39.82
N LEU A 98 12.90 7.81 39.52
CA LEU A 98 11.80 8.08 40.45
C LEU A 98 10.91 6.87 40.75
N VAL A 99 10.80 5.92 39.83
CA VAL A 99 9.99 4.71 40.02
C VAL A 99 10.66 3.72 40.97
N GLY A 100 12.00 3.72 41.03
CA GLY A 100 12.77 2.79 41.85
C GLY A 100 14.18 2.49 41.33
N GLY A 101 14.57 3.07 40.20
CA GLY A 101 15.94 2.98 39.73
C GLY A 101 16.36 1.59 39.28
N ILE A 102 17.53 1.16 39.77
CA ILE A 102 18.11 -0.16 39.52
C ILE A 102 17.28 -1.29 40.15
N THR A 103 16.56 -1.01 41.24
CA THR A 103 15.77 -2.05 41.94
C THR A 103 14.58 -2.54 41.11
N TRP A 104 14.16 -1.73 40.14
CA TRP A 104 13.07 -2.03 39.25
C TRP A 104 13.60 -2.40 37.85
N LEU A 105 12.78 -3.11 37.07
CA LEU A 105 13.10 -3.52 35.70
C LEU A 105 13.05 -2.34 34.68
N GLY A 106 13.34 -1.12 35.13
CA GLY A 106 13.28 0.09 34.32
C GLY A 106 14.21 0.05 33.10
N PHE A 107 15.31 -0.71 33.18
CA PHE A 107 16.21 -0.89 32.05
C PHE A 107 15.51 -1.45 30.80
N ILE A 108 14.43 -2.23 30.95
CA ILE A 108 13.67 -2.79 29.80
C ILE A 108 13.14 -1.69 28.88
N PHE A 109 12.77 -0.53 29.43
CA PHE A 109 12.25 0.59 28.64
C PHE A 109 13.32 1.19 27.72
N TYR A 110 14.61 1.19 28.10
CA TYR A 110 15.68 1.55 27.18
C TYR A 110 15.76 0.57 26.00
N GLY A 111 15.49 -0.72 26.22
CA GLY A 111 15.44 -1.72 25.14
C GLY A 111 14.38 -1.39 24.08
N LEU A 112 13.20 -0.93 24.50
CA LEU A 112 12.15 -0.48 23.58
C LEU A 112 12.63 0.74 22.76
N TYR A 113 13.29 1.70 23.41
CA TYR A 113 13.85 2.86 22.74
C TYR A 113 14.97 2.47 21.76
N ILE A 114 15.87 1.56 22.14
CA ILE A 114 16.89 1.00 21.25
C ILE A 114 16.23 0.34 20.03
N TYR A 115 15.20 -0.47 20.24
CA TYR A 115 14.46 -1.11 19.15
C TYR A 115 13.83 -0.09 18.19
N THR A 116 13.18 0.96 18.71
CA THR A 116 12.66 2.04 17.86
C THR A 116 13.77 2.76 17.10
N GLY A 117 14.97 2.89 17.70
CA GLY A 117 16.13 3.47 17.04
C GLY A 117 16.58 2.68 15.80
N PHE A 118 16.49 1.36 15.80
CA PHE A 118 16.80 0.52 14.62
C PHE A 118 15.69 0.53 13.57
N LEU A 119 14.44 0.67 13.98
CA LEU A 119 13.31 0.72 13.03
C LEU A 119 13.39 1.99 12.16
N LEU A 120 13.82 3.11 12.75
CA LEU A 120 13.66 4.43 12.14
C LEU A 120 14.95 4.93 11.50
N PHE A 121 16.08 4.73 12.18
CA PHE A 121 17.33 5.38 11.81
C PHE A 121 18.28 4.46 11.07
N PRO A 122 19.23 5.03 10.32
CA PRO A 122 20.35 4.27 9.79
C PRO A 122 21.16 3.63 10.92
N ARG A 123 21.74 2.46 10.62
CA ARG A 123 22.54 1.63 11.54
C ARG A 123 23.51 2.42 12.44
N ILE A 124 24.18 3.43 11.90
CA ILE A 124 25.17 4.22 12.65
C ILE A 124 24.56 4.99 13.82
N TYR A 125 23.36 5.56 13.63
CA TYR A 125 22.64 6.29 14.67
C TYR A 125 22.13 5.33 15.73
N SER A 126 21.60 4.18 15.32
CA SER A 126 21.09 3.15 16.23
C SER A 126 22.22 2.57 17.10
N LEU A 127 23.41 2.34 16.53
CA LEU A 127 24.60 1.92 17.28
C LEU A 127 25.02 2.97 18.31
N PHE A 128 25.13 4.25 17.89
CA PHE A 128 25.40 5.34 18.83
C PHE A 128 24.36 5.38 19.96
N PHE A 129 23.09 5.14 19.64
CA PHE A 129 22.00 5.17 20.59
C PHE A 129 22.10 4.07 21.65
N ILE A 130 22.59 2.86 21.30
CA ILE A 130 22.89 1.81 22.28
C ILE A 130 23.96 2.29 23.26
N PHE A 131 25.07 2.86 22.77
CA PHE A 131 26.12 3.39 23.62
C PHE A 131 25.59 4.50 24.53
N TYR A 132 24.75 5.37 24.00
CA TYR A 132 24.13 6.46 24.75
C TYR A 132 23.23 5.94 25.88
N CYS A 133 22.35 4.97 25.60
CA CYS A 133 21.51 4.33 26.61
C CYS A 133 22.36 3.63 27.69
N SER A 134 23.42 2.94 27.27
CA SER A 134 24.34 2.24 28.19
C SER A 134 25.08 3.24 29.09
N PHE A 135 25.51 4.37 28.54
CA PHE A 135 26.16 5.44 29.29
C PHE A 135 25.19 6.05 30.32
N LEU A 136 23.98 6.41 29.91
CA LEU A 136 22.97 6.98 30.81
C LEU A 136 22.58 6.02 31.94
N TYR A 137 22.37 4.74 31.63
CA TYR A 137 22.06 3.75 32.65
C TYR A 137 23.24 3.51 33.60
N THR A 138 24.48 3.51 33.09
CA THR A 138 25.67 3.42 33.94
C THR A 138 25.80 4.63 34.86
N ALA A 139 25.53 5.84 34.35
CA ALA A 139 25.50 7.05 35.17
C ALA A 139 24.41 6.98 36.24
N LEU A 140 23.21 6.49 35.90
CA LEU A 140 22.13 6.24 36.85
C LEU A 140 22.56 5.27 37.96
N VAL A 141 23.23 4.17 37.60
CA VAL A 141 23.74 3.17 38.55
C VAL A 141 24.74 3.80 39.53
N ILE A 142 25.71 4.56 39.02
CA ILE A 142 26.73 5.23 39.82
C ILE A 142 26.10 6.26 40.77
N VAL A 143 25.19 7.10 40.26
CA VAL A 143 24.53 8.14 41.06
C VAL A 143 23.71 7.53 42.19
N GLN A 144 23.04 6.40 41.95
CA GLN A 144 22.30 5.68 42.98
C GLN A 144 23.21 4.96 43.98
N TYR A 145 24.32 4.38 43.51
CA TYR A 145 25.30 3.73 44.37
C TYR A 145 26.00 4.72 45.31
N LEU A 146 26.27 5.95 44.85
CA LEU A 146 26.92 7.01 45.63
C LEU A 146 25.96 7.80 46.54
N GLU A 147 24.67 7.48 46.55
CA GLU A 147 23.64 8.18 47.34
C GLU A 147 23.55 9.69 47.07
N ILE A 148 24.02 10.15 45.91
CA ILE A 148 23.92 11.57 45.53
C ILE A 148 22.46 11.99 45.44
N LEU A 149 21.57 11.05 45.07
CA LEU A 149 20.13 11.24 45.04
C LEU A 149 19.44 10.24 45.99
N PRO A 150 18.52 10.68 46.86
CA PRO A 150 17.85 9.81 47.82
C PRO A 150 16.86 8.87 47.12
N LEU A 151 16.94 7.57 47.44
CA LEU A 151 16.08 6.54 46.86
C LEU A 151 14.62 6.82 47.21
N GLN A 152 13.80 7.10 46.18
CA GLN A 152 12.35 7.17 46.31
C GLN A 152 11.79 5.83 45.83
N SER A 153 11.71 4.84 46.72
CA SER A 153 11.03 3.59 46.39
C SER A 153 9.52 3.78 46.54
N SER A 154 8.80 3.82 45.42
CA SER A 154 7.33 3.82 45.43
C SER A 154 6.75 2.47 45.88
N PHE A 155 7.59 1.42 45.85
CA PHE A 155 7.28 0.08 46.33
C PHE A 155 8.12 -0.18 47.58
N SER A 156 7.44 -0.50 48.69
CA SER A 156 8.01 -0.72 50.02
C SER A 156 8.81 -2.03 50.12
N LEU A 157 9.81 -2.23 49.25
CA LEU A 157 10.84 -3.22 49.48
C LEU A 157 11.79 -2.61 50.51
N GLU A 158 11.58 -2.99 51.78
CA GLU A 158 12.22 -2.48 53.01
C GLU A 158 13.75 -2.66 53.10
N GLU A 159 14.42 -3.14 52.06
CA GLU A 159 15.85 -3.40 52.10
C GLU A 159 16.63 -2.39 51.26
N ARG A 160 17.77 -1.95 51.79
CA ARG A 160 18.80 -1.14 51.11
C ARG A 160 19.52 -1.95 50.01
N ILE A 161 18.77 -2.64 49.17
CA ILE A 161 19.23 -3.49 48.07
C ILE A 161 20.22 -2.76 47.13
N PRO A 162 20.07 -1.44 46.81
CA PRO A 162 21.01 -0.76 45.91
C PRO A 162 22.42 -0.56 46.49
N GLN A 163 22.58 -0.53 47.82
CA GLN A 163 23.90 -0.35 48.46
C GLN A 163 24.75 -1.63 48.39
N ASN A 164 24.12 -2.77 48.12
CA ASN A 164 24.83 -4.02 47.95
C ASN A 164 25.57 -4.00 46.61
N PHE A 165 26.89 -3.80 46.67
CA PHE A 165 27.75 -3.82 45.48
C PHE A 165 27.48 -5.04 44.57
N PRO A 166 27.34 -6.28 45.07
CA PRO A 166 27.03 -7.43 44.21
C PRO A 166 25.71 -7.29 43.46
N TYR A 167 24.68 -6.72 44.10
CA TYR A 167 23.39 -6.50 43.48
C TYR A 167 23.49 -5.44 42.38
N ALA A 168 23.99 -4.24 42.70
CA ALA A 168 24.12 -3.14 41.76
C ALA A 168 24.97 -3.54 40.54
N PHE A 169 26.08 -4.25 40.78
CA PHE A 169 26.95 -4.76 39.74
C PHE A 169 26.25 -5.81 38.86
N SER A 170 25.52 -6.76 39.46
CA SER A 170 24.78 -7.78 38.71
C SER A 170 23.67 -7.18 37.84
N ALA A 171 22.90 -6.22 38.37
CA ALA A 171 21.85 -5.52 37.64
C ALA A 171 22.43 -4.65 36.51
N TRP A 172 23.58 -4.03 36.75
CA TRP A 172 24.31 -3.28 35.72
C TRP A 172 24.79 -4.17 34.58
N ILE A 173 25.44 -5.30 34.89
CA ILE A 173 25.85 -6.29 33.89
C ILE A 173 24.64 -6.80 33.11
N ALA A 174 23.56 -7.17 33.80
CA ALA A 174 22.35 -7.69 33.17
C ALA A 174 21.76 -6.67 32.19
N ALA A 175 21.68 -5.38 32.55
CA ALA A 175 21.19 -4.33 31.69
C ALA A 175 22.09 -4.09 30.48
N ILE A 176 23.42 -4.08 30.65
CA ILE A 176 24.35 -3.93 29.53
C ILE A 176 24.21 -5.11 28.56
N ILE A 177 24.22 -6.35 29.06
CA ILE A 177 24.02 -7.54 28.21
C ILE A 177 22.70 -7.41 27.47
N PHE A 178 21.62 -7.03 28.16
CA PHE A 178 20.31 -6.83 27.56
C PHE A 178 20.32 -5.79 26.44
N PHE A 179 20.96 -4.63 26.61
CA PHE A 179 21.07 -3.60 25.58
C PHE A 179 21.82 -4.08 24.35
N TRP A 180 22.93 -4.80 24.53
CA TRP A 180 23.69 -5.38 23.43
C TRP A 180 22.90 -6.45 22.68
N LEU A 181 22.17 -7.30 23.42
CA LEU A 181 21.35 -8.37 22.85
C LEU A 181 20.18 -7.78 22.05
N PHE A 182 19.48 -6.77 22.59
CA PHE A 182 18.45 -6.01 21.87
C PHE A 182 19.01 -5.27 20.66
N GLY A 183 20.21 -4.69 20.79
CA GLY A 183 20.91 -4.06 19.68
C GLY A 183 21.23 -5.04 18.55
N TYR A 184 21.67 -6.26 18.89
CA TYR A 184 21.95 -7.31 17.92
C TYR A 184 20.68 -7.78 17.19
N TYR A 185 19.58 -7.99 17.92
CA TYR A 185 18.28 -8.30 17.31
C TYR A 185 17.78 -7.16 16.43
N GLY A 186 17.94 -5.91 16.89
CA GLY A 186 17.61 -4.72 16.12
C GLY A 186 18.40 -4.62 14.81
N ASP A 187 19.71 -4.86 14.83
CA ASP A 187 20.57 -4.87 13.63
C ASP A 187 20.17 -5.98 12.65
N THR A 188 19.88 -7.17 13.16
CA THR A 188 19.44 -8.31 12.35
C THR A 188 18.11 -8.04 11.69
N PHE A 189 17.15 -7.50 12.44
CA PHE A 189 15.84 -7.10 11.94
C PHE A 189 15.97 -5.96 10.91
N TYR A 190 16.82 -4.97 11.15
CA TYR A 190 17.10 -3.89 10.20
C TYR A 190 17.63 -4.43 8.87
N LYS A 191 18.59 -5.36 8.89
CA LYS A 191 19.12 -5.99 7.66
C LYS A 191 18.03 -6.73 6.89
N PHE A 192 17.22 -7.50 7.59
CA PHE A 192 16.10 -8.23 6.99
C PHE A 192 15.09 -7.27 6.34
N LEU A 193 14.74 -6.17 7.02
CA LEU A 193 13.86 -5.14 6.46
C LEU A 193 14.45 -4.49 5.21
N GLN A 194 15.74 -4.15 5.23
CA GLN A 194 16.43 -3.55 4.09
C GLN A 194 16.42 -4.49 2.86
N GLU A 195 16.62 -5.79 3.07
CA GLU A 195 16.56 -6.78 2.00
C GLU A 195 15.14 -6.87 1.41
N LYS A 196 14.11 -6.92 2.27
CA LYS A 196 12.71 -6.94 1.82
C LYS A 196 12.32 -5.67 1.06
N ILE A 197 12.79 -4.50 1.49
CA ILE A 197 12.56 -3.23 0.78
C ILE A 197 13.17 -3.27 -0.61
N LYS A 198 14.43 -3.74 -0.74
CA LYS A 198 15.10 -3.89 -2.05
C LYS A 198 14.37 -4.85 -2.99
N VAL A 199 13.92 -5.99 -2.47
CA VAL A 199 13.13 -6.96 -3.25
C VAL A 199 11.83 -6.32 -3.73
N LEU A 200 11.10 -5.62 -2.85
CA LEU A 200 9.86 -4.93 -3.20
C LEU A 200 10.07 -3.86 -4.27
N GLN A 201 11.14 -3.07 -4.18
CA GLN A 201 11.49 -2.08 -5.20
C GLN A 201 11.73 -2.74 -6.55
N LYS A 202 12.54 -3.81 -6.59
CA LYS A 202 12.80 -4.57 -7.83
C LYS A 202 11.51 -5.18 -8.41
N THR A 203 10.65 -5.76 -7.58
CA THR A 203 9.36 -6.30 -8.03
C THR A 203 8.45 -5.21 -8.58
N LYS A 204 8.43 -4.02 -7.97
CA LYS A 204 7.65 -2.87 -8.46
C LYS A 204 8.15 -2.38 -9.82
N GLU A 205 9.47 -2.35 -10.03
CA GLU A 205 10.08 -2.00 -11.32
C GLU A 205 9.73 -3.03 -12.40
N MET A 206 9.92 -4.33 -12.13
CA MET A 206 9.55 -5.40 -13.07
C MET A 206 8.06 -5.34 -13.44
N LEU A 207 7.18 -5.13 -12.46
CA LEU A 207 5.75 -5.00 -12.69
C LEU A 207 5.41 -3.78 -13.56
N LYS A 208 6.16 -2.68 -13.41
CA LYS A 208 5.98 -1.47 -14.23
C LYS A 208 6.40 -1.71 -15.68
N GLU A 209 7.51 -2.41 -15.90
CA GLU A 209 7.99 -2.81 -17.23
C GLU A 209 7.03 -3.78 -17.92
N GLU A 210 6.59 -4.82 -17.20
CA GLU A 210 5.60 -5.78 -17.71
C GLU A 210 4.30 -5.08 -18.09
N ARG A 211 3.79 -4.17 -17.23
CA ARG A 211 2.58 -3.40 -17.52
C ARG A 211 2.73 -2.55 -18.78
N ALA A 212 3.87 -1.87 -18.95
CA ALA A 212 4.12 -1.08 -20.15
C ALA A 212 4.18 -1.96 -21.41
N SER A 213 4.82 -3.13 -21.34
CA SER A 213 4.87 -4.08 -22.45
C SER A 213 3.48 -4.63 -22.81
N LEU A 214 2.65 -4.89 -21.80
CA LEU A 214 1.29 -5.40 -21.97
C LEU A 214 0.38 -4.35 -22.58
N GLU A 215 0.51 -3.09 -22.15
CA GLU A 215 -0.23 -1.96 -22.69
C GLU A 215 0.05 -1.75 -24.19
N ILE A 216 1.32 -1.83 -24.60
CA ILE A 216 1.71 -1.80 -26.02
C ILE A 216 1.06 -2.95 -26.80
N ARG A 217 1.12 -4.19 -26.26
CA ARG A 217 0.55 -5.37 -26.92
C ARG A 217 -0.97 -5.28 -27.05
N VAL A 218 -1.66 -4.83 -26.00
CA VAL A 218 -3.12 -4.65 -26.00
C VAL A 218 -3.51 -3.60 -27.03
N ARG A 219 -2.77 -2.48 -27.09
CA ARG A 219 -3.01 -1.44 -28.09
C ARG A 219 -2.83 -1.95 -29.52
N ALA A 220 -1.70 -2.61 -29.81
CA ALA A 220 -1.44 -3.20 -31.13
C ALA A 220 -2.54 -4.19 -31.51
N ARG A 221 -2.96 -5.07 -30.60
CA ARG A 221 -4.03 -6.04 -30.86
C ARG A 221 -5.40 -5.38 -31.06
N THR A 222 -5.64 -4.25 -30.39
CA THR A 222 -6.88 -3.47 -30.55
C THR A 222 -6.91 -2.78 -31.91
N GLU A 223 -5.78 -2.24 -32.36
CA GLU A 223 -5.62 -1.66 -33.70
C GLU A 223 -5.81 -2.73 -34.79
N GLU A 224 -5.14 -3.90 -34.68
CA GLU A 224 -5.33 -5.04 -35.59
C GLU A 224 -6.81 -5.48 -35.68
N LEU A 225 -7.49 -5.64 -34.55
CA LEU A 225 -8.91 -6.03 -34.52
C LEU A 225 -9.82 -4.97 -35.13
N SER A 226 -9.46 -3.68 -35.00
CA SER A 226 -10.22 -2.59 -35.62
C SER A 226 -10.09 -2.62 -37.14
N GLU A 227 -8.87 -2.81 -37.66
CA GLU A 227 -8.62 -2.93 -39.10
C GLU A 227 -9.31 -4.17 -39.70
N GLU A 228 -9.22 -5.31 -39.01
CA GLU A 228 -9.90 -6.54 -39.44
C GLU A 228 -11.42 -6.35 -39.47
N ARG A 229 -11.98 -5.68 -38.45
CA ARG A 229 -13.41 -5.36 -38.40
C ARG A 229 -13.84 -4.44 -39.54
N GLU A 230 -13.08 -3.39 -39.82
CA GLU A 230 -13.38 -2.46 -40.92
C GLU A 230 -13.34 -3.17 -42.28
N SER A 231 -12.33 -4.01 -42.53
CA SER A 231 -12.26 -4.84 -43.73
C SER A 231 -13.44 -5.81 -43.84
N LEU A 232 -13.86 -6.40 -42.72
CA LEU A 232 -15.03 -7.29 -42.68
C LEU A 232 -16.31 -6.53 -43.02
N GLU A 233 -16.50 -5.33 -42.44
CA GLU A 233 -17.66 -4.47 -42.70
C GLU A 233 -17.72 -4.03 -44.17
N GLU A 234 -16.58 -3.72 -44.78
CA GLU A 234 -16.49 -3.41 -46.21
C GLU A 234 -16.91 -4.60 -47.07
N LYS A 235 -16.35 -5.80 -46.81
CA LYS A 235 -16.72 -7.03 -47.53
C LYS A 235 -18.20 -7.36 -47.38
N VAL A 236 -18.76 -7.21 -46.17
CA VAL A 236 -20.20 -7.42 -45.93
C VAL A 236 -21.02 -6.44 -46.76
N ARG A 237 -20.61 -5.17 -46.82
CA ARG A 237 -21.31 -4.15 -47.60
C ARG A 237 -21.25 -4.44 -49.11
N GLU A 238 -20.10 -4.85 -49.62
CA GLU A 238 -19.92 -5.26 -51.01
C GLU A 238 -20.81 -6.45 -51.36
N ARG A 239 -20.77 -7.52 -50.57
CA ARG A 239 -21.61 -8.72 -50.76
C ARG A 239 -23.09 -8.41 -50.67
N THR A 240 -23.50 -7.49 -49.78
CA THR A 240 -24.89 -7.06 -49.68
C THR A 240 -25.34 -6.35 -50.95
N ARG A 241 -24.50 -5.46 -51.53
CA ARG A 241 -24.79 -4.79 -52.81
C ARG A 241 -24.86 -5.77 -53.97
N GLU A 242 -23.93 -6.73 -54.04
CA GLU A 242 -23.95 -7.79 -55.05
C GLU A 242 -25.25 -8.60 -54.99
N LEU A 243 -25.65 -9.03 -53.79
CA LEU A 243 -26.87 -9.80 -53.57
C LEU A 243 -28.13 -9.00 -53.93
N GLU A 244 -28.20 -7.71 -53.58
CA GLU A 244 -29.30 -6.84 -54.00
C GLU A 244 -29.36 -6.64 -55.52
N GLY A 245 -28.21 -6.43 -56.15
CA GLY A 245 -28.09 -6.32 -57.60
C GLY A 245 -28.57 -7.58 -58.31
N GLY A 246 -28.06 -8.75 -57.89
CA GLY A 246 -28.48 -10.06 -58.39
C GLY A 246 -29.98 -10.30 -58.17
N ARG A 247 -30.52 -9.96 -56.99
CA ARG A 247 -31.95 -10.07 -56.70
C ARG A 247 -32.81 -9.21 -57.63
N LYS A 248 -32.39 -7.98 -57.93
CA LYS A 248 -33.08 -7.09 -58.90
C LYS A 248 -33.05 -7.68 -60.31
N GLU A 249 -31.92 -8.23 -60.75
CA GLU A 249 -31.80 -8.86 -62.07
C GLU A 249 -32.70 -10.11 -62.19
N LEU A 250 -32.65 -10.99 -61.18
CA LEU A 250 -33.53 -12.16 -61.09
C LEU A 250 -35.01 -11.75 -61.16
N THR A 251 -35.39 -10.70 -60.44
CA THR A 251 -36.77 -10.19 -60.46
C THR A 251 -37.18 -9.72 -61.85
N LYS A 252 -36.29 -9.01 -62.58
CA LYS A 252 -36.56 -8.62 -63.98
C LYS A 252 -36.73 -9.83 -64.89
N ARG A 253 -35.86 -10.84 -64.79
CA ARG A 253 -35.97 -12.09 -65.57
C ARG A 253 -37.27 -12.83 -65.28
N ILE A 254 -37.72 -12.87 -64.02
CA ILE A 254 -39.02 -13.45 -63.65
C ILE A 254 -40.17 -12.72 -64.35
N VAL A 255 -40.18 -11.38 -64.32
CA VAL A 255 -41.22 -10.57 -64.99
C VAL A 255 -41.22 -10.77 -66.50
N GLU A 256 -40.04 -10.85 -67.13
CA GLU A 256 -39.92 -11.16 -68.56
C GLU A 256 -40.46 -12.56 -68.89
N LEU A 257 -40.09 -13.56 -68.10
CA LEU A 257 -40.60 -14.94 -68.26
C LEU A 257 -42.12 -15.01 -68.09
N GLU A 258 -42.70 -14.27 -67.15
CA GLU A 258 -44.16 -14.17 -66.99
C GLU A 258 -44.83 -13.52 -68.21
N ARG A 259 -44.23 -12.46 -68.78
CA ARG A 259 -44.72 -11.85 -70.03
C ARG A 259 -44.66 -12.83 -71.20
N PHE A 260 -43.54 -13.53 -71.36
CA PHE A 260 -43.39 -14.57 -72.39
C PHE A 260 -44.44 -15.67 -72.21
N ARG A 261 -44.66 -16.14 -70.98
CA ARG A 261 -45.70 -17.13 -70.66
C ARG A 261 -47.09 -16.61 -71.03
N LYS A 262 -47.42 -15.36 -70.71
CA LYS A 262 -48.73 -14.75 -71.05
C LYS A 262 -48.96 -14.69 -72.57
N VAL A 263 -47.92 -14.32 -73.33
CA VAL A 263 -47.98 -14.30 -74.81
C VAL A 263 -48.09 -15.71 -75.38
N ALA A 264 -47.30 -16.67 -74.88
CA ALA A 264 -47.33 -18.06 -75.31
C ALA A 264 -48.71 -18.69 -75.09
N VAL A 265 -49.28 -18.55 -73.89
CA VAL A 265 -50.64 -19.01 -73.57
C VAL A 265 -51.68 -18.32 -74.46
N GLY A 266 -51.55 -17.01 -74.69
CA GLY A 266 -52.43 -16.28 -75.61
C GLY A 266 -52.36 -16.80 -77.05
N ARG A 267 -51.16 -17.12 -77.55
CA ARG A 267 -50.94 -17.72 -78.87
C ARG A 267 -51.52 -19.13 -78.95
N GLU A 268 -51.34 -19.95 -77.91
CA GLU A 268 -51.93 -21.29 -77.84
C GLU A 268 -53.46 -21.24 -77.87
N LEU A 269 -54.07 -20.34 -77.08
CA LEU A 269 -55.52 -20.14 -77.09
C LEU A 269 -56.01 -19.68 -78.47
N LYS A 270 -55.30 -18.75 -79.11
CA LYS A 270 -55.63 -18.28 -80.47
C LYS A 270 -55.46 -19.37 -81.52
N MET A 271 -54.39 -20.16 -81.45
CA MET A 271 -54.18 -21.35 -82.30
C MET A 271 -55.30 -22.36 -82.13
N ARG A 272 -55.74 -22.59 -80.90
CA ARG A 272 -56.85 -23.51 -80.61
C ARG A 272 -58.18 -22.99 -81.16
N ALA A 273 -58.42 -21.68 -81.09
CA ALA A 273 -59.60 -21.04 -81.69
C ALA A 273 -59.57 -21.14 -83.22
N LEU A 274 -58.46 -20.76 -83.85
CA LEU A 274 -58.26 -20.85 -85.31
C LEU A 274 -58.41 -22.28 -85.81
N LYS A 275 -57.86 -23.28 -85.10
CA LYS A 275 -58.05 -24.70 -85.45
C LYS A 275 -59.53 -25.10 -85.44
N LYS A 276 -60.30 -24.69 -84.41
CA LYS A 276 -61.75 -24.93 -84.37
C LYS A 276 -62.49 -24.24 -85.51
N GLU A 277 -62.04 -23.05 -85.91
CA GLU A 277 -62.65 -22.25 -86.98
C GLU A 277 -62.37 -22.85 -88.36
N ILE A 278 -61.13 -23.29 -88.62
CA ILE A 278 -60.76 -24.08 -89.80
C ILE A 278 -61.61 -25.35 -89.86
N GLU A 279 -61.76 -26.08 -88.76
CA GLU A 279 -62.57 -27.30 -88.71
C GLU A 279 -64.06 -27.02 -89.04
N LYS A 280 -64.60 -25.87 -88.62
CA LYS A 280 -65.95 -25.43 -88.99
C LYS A 280 -66.04 -25.06 -90.48
N LEU A 281 -65.07 -24.31 -91.01
CA LEU A 281 -65.04 -23.91 -92.41
C LEU A 281 -64.86 -25.12 -93.34
N GLU A 282 -64.01 -26.09 -92.99
CA GLU A 282 -63.87 -27.36 -93.70
C GLU A 282 -65.18 -28.16 -93.72
N LYS A 283 -65.89 -28.23 -92.57
CA LYS A 283 -67.22 -28.84 -92.51
C LYS A 283 -68.24 -28.11 -93.39
N ALA A 284 -68.17 -26.78 -93.49
CA ALA A 284 -69.05 -25.99 -94.35
C ALA A 284 -68.73 -26.18 -95.84
N LEU A 285 -67.45 -26.21 -96.22
CA LEU A 285 -66.99 -26.49 -97.59
C LEU A 285 -67.40 -27.89 -98.07
N LYS A 286 -67.28 -28.91 -97.22
CA LYS A 286 -67.81 -30.26 -97.50
C LYS A 286 -69.33 -30.29 -97.71
N LYS A 287 -70.06 -29.32 -97.14
CA LYS A 287 -71.51 -29.20 -97.27
C LYS A 287 -71.93 -28.40 -98.52
N SER A 288 -71.06 -27.53 -99.05
CA SER A 288 -71.28 -26.81 -100.31
C SER A 288 -70.78 -27.57 -101.55
N SER A 289 -69.83 -28.49 -101.40
CA SER A 289 -69.34 -29.35 -102.50
C SER A 289 -70.17 -30.62 -102.71
N SER A 290 -71.35 -30.71 -102.09
CA SER A 290 -72.31 -31.82 -102.21
C SER A 290 -73.69 -31.37 -102.75
N ARG A 291 -73.72 -30.22 -103.43
CA ARG A 291 -74.78 -29.78 -104.36
C ARG A 291 -74.16 -29.57 -105.73
#